data_AF-A0A951F7F6-F1
#
_entry.id   AF-A0A951F7F6-F1
#
_cell.length_a   1.000
_cell.length_b   1.000
_cell.length_c   1.000
_cell.angle_alpha   90.00
_cell.angle_beta   90.00
_cell.angle_gamma   90.00
#
_symmetry.space_group_name_H-M   'P 1'
#
loop_
_entity.id
_entity.type
_entity.pdbx_description
1 polymer ?
#
loop_
_entity_poly.entity_id
_entity_poly.type
_entity_poly.pdbx_seq_one_letter_code
_entity_poly.pdbx_strand_id
1 'polypeptide(L)'
;MPARLLSFREAALKPGEFSLLEAALPGRPVSPLGVLLLDPGNDTLYVRLRRDWETLATPEDAEVLSELEDDLLAKAREDGGAAVLEHLEATLSASLRVTDREAVTVGDFDRKLSELYRRHIPAEVLRFRTHLPRYSLAVAAGPFLANPEDIQAEEWLETPPDLRLDEDMFVARIQGHSMEPKIPDGSLCVFRRNVVGSRNGRLVLVRNSELADDNQYTVKRYRSEKQVSEDGFLQSRIRLESLNPAYPSWDLDEEEGKYQVVAEFVRVLD
;
A
#
# COMPACT_ATOMS: atom_id res chain seq x y z
N MET A 1 -29.17 27.02 9.56
CA MET A 1 -27.76 26.81 9.95
C MET A 1 -26.99 26.59 8.66
N PRO A 2 -26.11 27.52 8.23
CA PRO A 2 -25.39 27.35 6.98
C PRO A 2 -24.33 26.25 7.16
N ALA A 3 -24.23 25.39 6.15
CA ALA A 3 -23.26 24.31 6.09
C ALA A 3 -21.84 24.87 6.21
N ARG A 4 -21.06 24.36 7.16
CA ARG A 4 -19.60 24.52 7.17
C ARG A 4 -19.08 23.79 5.93
N LEU A 5 -18.75 24.56 4.90
CA LEU A 5 -17.81 24.13 3.86
C LEU A 5 -16.54 23.68 4.58
N LEU A 6 -16.29 22.37 4.60
CA LEU A 6 -14.99 21.82 4.91
C LEU A 6 -14.04 22.40 3.87
N SER A 7 -13.27 23.41 4.28
CA SER A 7 -12.12 23.89 3.55
C SER A 7 -11.17 22.71 3.39
N PHE A 8 -11.24 22.02 2.25
CA PHE A 8 -10.07 21.33 1.73
C PHE A 8 -8.97 22.38 1.72
N ARG A 9 -8.01 22.31 2.65
CA ARG A 9 -6.78 23.07 2.50
C ARG A 9 -6.24 22.61 1.16
N GLU A 10 -6.33 23.45 0.13
CA GLU A 10 -5.42 23.36 -1.00
C GLU A 10 -4.03 23.30 -0.36
N ALA A 11 -3.41 22.12 -0.38
CA ALA A 11 -2.04 21.99 0.07
C ALA A 11 -1.24 23.01 -0.74
N ALA A 12 -0.66 24.00 -0.06
CA ALA A 12 0.08 25.04 -0.73
C ALA A 12 1.15 24.37 -1.59
N LEU A 13 1.11 24.61 -2.90
CA LEU A 13 2.06 24.03 -3.83
C LEU A 13 3.46 24.52 -3.47
N LYS A 14 4.39 23.57 -3.31
CA LYS A 14 5.79 23.80 -2.96
C LYS A 14 6.67 23.55 -4.18
N PRO A 15 7.80 24.27 -4.32
CA PRO A 15 8.83 23.88 -5.27
C PRO A 15 9.47 22.57 -4.82
N GLY A 16 9.85 21.74 -5.77
CA GLY A 16 10.70 20.57 -5.58
C GLY A 16 11.62 20.41 -6.78
N GLU A 17 12.66 19.60 -6.62
CA GLU A 17 13.61 19.27 -7.69
C GLU A 17 13.74 17.76 -7.75
N PHE A 18 13.72 17.16 -8.94
CA PHE A 18 13.96 15.73 -9.07
C PHE A 18 15.06 15.41 -10.06
N SER A 19 15.74 14.30 -9.84
CA SER A 19 16.67 13.68 -10.78
C SER A 19 16.38 12.18 -10.89
N LEU A 20 16.81 11.58 -12.00
CA LEU A 20 16.81 10.14 -12.16
C LEU A 20 18.17 9.59 -11.77
N LEU A 21 18.17 8.52 -10.98
CA LEU A 21 19.34 7.67 -10.79
C LEU A 21 19.36 6.63 -11.92
N GLU A 22 20.49 6.48 -12.60
CA GLU A 22 20.62 5.63 -13.79
C GLU A 22 21.82 4.68 -13.69
N ALA A 23 21.66 3.46 -14.19
CA ALA A 23 22.76 2.53 -14.44
C ALA A 23 23.25 2.66 -15.88
N ALA A 24 24.54 2.91 -16.06
CA ALA A 24 25.22 3.01 -17.34
C ALA A 24 26.30 1.92 -17.46
N LEU A 25 25.87 0.65 -17.37
CA LEU A 25 26.78 -0.50 -17.41
C LEU A 25 27.37 -0.72 -18.82
N PRO A 26 28.67 -1.08 -18.93
CA PRO A 26 29.31 -1.31 -20.22
C PRO A 26 28.56 -2.34 -21.09
N GLY A 27 28.28 -1.97 -22.34
CA GLY A 27 27.61 -2.85 -23.30
C GLY A 27 26.10 -3.03 -23.08
N ARG A 28 25.49 -2.28 -22.15
CA ARG A 28 24.05 -2.25 -21.89
C ARG A 28 23.47 -0.86 -22.14
N PRO A 29 22.17 -0.75 -22.47
CA PRO A 29 21.51 0.55 -22.51
C PRO A 29 21.48 1.16 -21.11
N VAL A 30 21.56 2.50 -21.06
CA VAL A 30 21.33 3.23 -19.80
C VAL A 30 19.93 2.92 -19.31
N SER A 31 19.83 2.52 -18.05
CA SER A 31 18.58 2.07 -17.45
C SER A 31 18.28 2.89 -16.20
N PRO A 32 17.10 3.55 -16.11
CA PRO A 32 16.75 4.29 -14.93
C PRO A 32 16.47 3.31 -13.78
N LEU A 33 17.09 3.61 -12.63
CA LEU A 33 17.01 2.84 -11.39
C LEU A 33 15.95 3.40 -10.46
N GLY A 34 15.77 4.72 -10.42
CA GLY A 34 14.83 5.35 -9.51
C GLY A 34 14.77 6.86 -9.60
N VAL A 35 13.94 7.44 -8.75
CA VAL A 35 13.72 8.89 -8.65
C VAL A 35 14.27 9.38 -7.31
N LEU A 36 15.01 10.48 -7.38
CA LEU A 36 15.46 11.27 -6.25
C LEU A 36 14.68 12.59 -6.28
N LEU A 37 13.84 12.88 -5.29
CA LEU A 37 13.00 14.08 -5.21
C LEU A 37 13.36 14.88 -3.96
N LEU A 38 13.89 16.08 -4.14
CA LEU A 38 14.28 17.00 -3.07
C LEU A 38 13.14 17.96 -2.73
N ASP A 39 12.81 18.07 -1.44
CA ASP A 39 12.10 19.20 -0.85
C ASP A 39 13.13 20.24 -0.36
N PRO A 40 13.41 21.32 -1.13
CA PRO A 40 14.38 22.32 -0.72
C PRO A 40 13.92 23.15 0.50
N GLY A 41 12.63 23.10 0.86
CA GLY A 41 12.10 23.88 1.99
C GLY A 41 12.50 23.31 3.35
N ASN A 42 12.74 22.01 3.44
CA ASN A 42 13.14 21.31 4.66
C ASN A 42 14.40 20.43 4.47
N ASP A 43 15.02 20.51 3.29
CA ASP A 43 16.19 19.72 2.88
C ASP A 43 16.00 18.20 2.99
N THR A 44 14.78 17.72 2.73
CA THR A 44 14.45 16.28 2.74
C THR A 44 14.57 15.69 1.35
N LEU A 45 15.32 14.59 1.23
CA LEU A 45 15.39 13.78 0.02
C LEU A 45 14.42 12.60 0.12
N TYR A 46 13.50 12.54 -0.83
CA TYR A 46 12.63 11.40 -1.07
C TYR A 46 13.28 10.52 -2.14
N VAL A 47 13.45 9.24 -1.84
CA VAL A 47 14.09 8.28 -2.74
C VAL A 47 13.11 7.16 -3.02
N ARG A 48 13.01 6.76 -4.29
CA ARG A 48 12.33 5.53 -4.67
C ARG A 48 13.06 4.87 -5.82
N LEU A 49 13.63 3.72 -5.55
CA LEU A 49 14.31 2.87 -6.51
C LEU A 49 13.42 1.68 -6.90
N ARG A 50 13.71 1.11 -8.06
CA ARG A 50 13.10 -0.13 -8.50
C ARG A 50 13.56 -1.30 -7.63
N ARG A 51 12.82 -2.41 -7.68
CA ARG A 51 13.07 -3.58 -6.81
C ARG A 51 13.26 -4.89 -7.58
N ASP A 52 13.19 -4.82 -8.89
CA ASP A 52 13.39 -5.92 -9.83
C ASP A 52 14.84 -5.97 -10.33
N TRP A 53 15.79 -5.87 -9.40
CA TRP A 53 17.22 -5.75 -9.67
C TRP A 53 17.79 -6.94 -10.46
N GLU A 54 17.20 -8.13 -10.34
CA GLU A 54 17.64 -9.32 -11.07
C GLU A 54 17.44 -9.22 -12.58
N THR A 55 16.62 -8.27 -13.03
CA THR A 55 16.43 -7.95 -14.45
C THR A 55 17.59 -7.12 -15.00
N LEU A 56 18.31 -6.41 -14.13
CA LEU A 56 19.34 -5.43 -14.50
C LEU A 56 20.76 -5.88 -14.19
N ALA A 57 20.96 -6.71 -13.17
CA ALA A 57 22.26 -6.99 -12.61
C ALA A 57 22.46 -8.48 -12.32
N THR A 58 23.71 -8.89 -12.07
CA THR A 58 23.99 -10.25 -11.58
C THR A 58 23.41 -10.43 -10.18
N PRO A 59 23.21 -11.66 -9.66
CA PRO A 59 22.72 -11.84 -8.29
C PRO A 59 23.57 -11.15 -7.21
N GLU A 60 24.89 -11.16 -7.38
CA GLU A 60 25.83 -10.49 -6.46
C GLU A 60 25.65 -8.96 -6.51
N ASP A 61 25.55 -8.38 -7.72
CA ASP A 61 25.33 -6.95 -7.89
C ASP A 61 23.92 -6.52 -7.44
N ALA A 62 22.91 -7.38 -7.62
CA ALA A 62 21.52 -7.11 -7.27
C ALA A 62 21.32 -6.99 -5.75
N GLU A 63 22.02 -7.80 -4.96
CA GLU A 63 22.04 -7.71 -3.50
C GLU A 63 22.66 -6.38 -3.03
N VAL A 64 23.73 -5.92 -3.69
CA VAL A 64 24.33 -4.61 -3.36
C VAL A 64 23.38 -3.47 -3.73
N LEU A 65 22.72 -3.55 -4.89
CA LEU A 65 21.79 -2.52 -5.36
C LEU A 65 20.51 -2.45 -4.53
N SER A 66 20.07 -3.54 -3.89
CA SER A 66 18.87 -3.52 -3.04
C SER A 66 19.02 -2.68 -1.79
N GLU A 67 20.24 -2.52 -1.28
CA GLU A 67 20.53 -1.69 -0.10
C GLU A 67 20.70 -0.19 -0.44
N LEU A 68 20.82 0.14 -1.73
CA LEU A 68 21.15 1.49 -2.17
C LEU A 68 20.11 2.54 -1.77
N GLU A 69 18.82 2.19 -1.75
CA GLU A 69 17.76 3.11 -1.33
C GLU A 69 17.91 3.48 0.15
N ASP A 70 18.11 2.48 1.01
CA ASP A 70 18.26 2.67 2.45
C ASP A 70 19.54 3.44 2.79
N ASP A 71 20.65 3.15 2.09
CA ASP A 71 21.91 3.89 2.22
C ASP A 71 21.77 5.37 1.85
N LEU A 72 21.09 5.67 0.73
CA LEU A 72 20.82 7.05 0.30
C LEU A 72 19.93 7.79 1.30
N LEU A 73 18.89 7.15 1.80
CA LEU A 73 17.99 7.72 2.80
C LEU A 73 18.71 7.94 4.14
N ALA A 74 19.57 7.01 4.56
CA ALA A 74 20.39 7.16 5.76
C ALA A 74 21.34 8.36 5.63
N LYS A 75 22.06 8.45 4.51
CA LYS A 75 22.97 9.56 4.22
C LYS A 75 22.24 10.90 4.14
N ALA A 76 21.05 10.94 3.55
CA ALA A 76 20.25 12.17 3.47
C ALA A 76 19.77 12.66 4.85
N ARG A 77 19.52 11.75 5.80
CA ARG A 77 19.19 12.12 7.19
C ARG A 77 20.39 12.70 7.94
N GLU A 78 21.61 12.29 7.58
CA GLU A 78 22.86 12.75 8.21
C GLU A 78 23.37 14.07 7.60
N ASP A 79 23.44 14.12 6.27
CA ASP A 79 24.12 15.19 5.52
C ASP A 79 23.16 16.24 4.93
N GLY A 80 21.86 15.93 4.87
CA GLY A 80 20.87 16.72 4.14
C GLY A 80 20.67 16.26 2.70
N GLY A 81 19.47 16.45 2.17
CA GLY A 81 19.09 15.94 0.85
C GLY A 81 19.85 16.60 -0.30
N ALA A 82 20.04 17.92 -0.23
CA ALA A 82 20.78 18.68 -1.25
C ALA A 82 22.25 18.25 -1.33
N ALA A 83 22.88 17.99 -0.17
CA ALA A 83 24.26 17.55 -0.09
C ALA A 83 24.46 16.15 -0.67
N VAL A 84 23.51 15.24 -0.45
CA VAL A 84 23.54 13.91 -1.09
C VAL A 84 23.43 14.03 -2.60
N LEU A 85 22.52 14.84 -3.13
CA LEU A 85 22.41 15.05 -4.58
C LEU A 85 23.68 15.65 -5.18
N GLU A 86 24.25 16.68 -4.55
CA GLU A 86 25.51 17.29 -5.00
C GLU A 86 26.67 16.26 -4.97
N HIS A 87 26.74 15.43 -3.92
CA HIS A 87 27.72 14.37 -3.84
C HIS A 87 27.56 13.35 -4.97
N LEU A 88 26.32 12.95 -5.28
CA LEU A 88 26.05 12.03 -6.38
C LEU A 88 26.44 12.65 -7.74
N GLU A 89 26.08 13.92 -7.98
CA GLU A 89 26.45 14.65 -9.19
C GLU A 89 27.98 14.74 -9.38
N ALA A 90 28.74 14.88 -8.30
CA ALA A 90 30.19 15.02 -8.34
C ALA A 90 30.97 13.69 -8.34
N THR A 91 30.41 12.63 -7.75
CA THR A 91 31.16 11.40 -7.38
C THR A 91 30.73 10.18 -8.17
N LEU A 92 29.54 10.20 -8.78
CA LEU A 92 29.03 9.05 -9.49
C LEU A 92 29.92 8.69 -10.70
N SER A 93 30.21 7.40 -10.80
CA SER A 93 31.20 6.83 -11.73
C SER A 93 30.66 6.71 -13.17
N ALA A 94 31.41 6.08 -14.07
CA ALA A 94 30.90 5.76 -15.41
C ALA A 94 29.65 4.83 -15.37
N SER A 95 29.49 4.05 -14.30
CA SER A 95 28.53 2.94 -14.17
C SER A 95 27.21 3.31 -13.49
N LEU A 96 27.20 4.30 -12.61
CA LEU A 96 25.99 4.89 -12.01
C LEU A 96 26.01 6.37 -12.31
N ARG A 97 24.89 6.96 -12.70
CA ARG A 97 24.78 8.38 -13.06
C ARG A 97 23.54 8.98 -12.43
N VAL A 98 23.56 10.30 -12.24
CA VAL A 98 22.38 11.08 -11.88
C VAL A 98 22.16 12.12 -12.98
N THR A 99 20.92 12.28 -13.41
CA THR A 99 20.55 13.30 -14.40
C THR A 99 20.59 14.70 -13.78
N ASP A 100 20.62 15.72 -14.64
CA ASP A 100 20.40 17.10 -14.22
C ASP A 100 19.08 17.22 -13.44
N ARG A 101 19.03 18.17 -12.50
CA ARG A 101 17.85 18.44 -11.68
C ARG A 101 16.75 19.11 -12.51
N GLU A 102 15.56 18.55 -12.46
CA GLU A 102 14.36 19.09 -13.06
C GLU A 102 13.43 19.70 -12.00
N ALA A 103 13.03 20.96 -12.21
CA ALA A 103 12.10 21.63 -11.32
C ALA A 103 10.68 21.05 -11.45
N VAL A 104 10.02 20.84 -10.32
CA VAL A 104 8.65 20.33 -10.25
C VAL A 104 7.85 21.06 -9.18
N THR A 105 6.54 21.15 -9.38
CA THR A 105 5.61 21.69 -8.38
C THR A 105 4.94 20.54 -7.62
N VAL A 106 4.98 20.61 -6.29
CA VAL A 106 4.66 19.51 -5.40
C VAL A 106 3.59 19.93 -4.38
N GLY A 107 2.42 19.29 -4.40
CA GLY A 107 1.44 19.44 -3.33
C GLY A 107 1.71 18.48 -2.16
N ASP A 108 2.10 17.25 -2.49
CA ASP A 108 2.44 16.15 -1.58
C ASP A 108 3.63 15.39 -2.18
N PHE A 109 4.71 15.25 -1.41
CA PHE A 109 5.98 14.73 -1.91
C PHE A 109 5.95 13.22 -2.15
N ASP A 110 5.29 12.43 -1.28
CA ASP A 110 5.15 10.99 -1.45
C ASP A 110 4.30 10.65 -2.70
N ARG A 111 3.20 11.37 -2.89
CA ARG A 111 2.36 11.24 -4.09
C ARG A 111 3.11 11.65 -5.34
N LYS A 112 3.90 12.74 -5.28
CA LYS A 112 4.68 13.21 -6.43
C LYS A 112 5.82 12.25 -6.77
N LEU A 113 6.53 11.72 -5.78
CA LEU A 113 7.55 10.69 -5.96
C LEU A 113 6.96 9.46 -6.66
N SER A 114 5.80 8.99 -6.20
CA SER A 114 5.09 7.85 -6.81
C SER A 114 4.59 8.13 -8.23
N GLU A 115 4.23 9.37 -8.55
CA GLU A 115 3.90 9.81 -9.91
C GLU A 115 5.13 9.79 -10.82
N LEU A 116 6.23 10.40 -10.38
CA LEU A 116 7.49 10.46 -11.12
C LEU A 116 8.05 9.06 -11.35
N TYR A 117 8.05 8.22 -10.32
CA TYR A 117 8.52 6.85 -10.41
C TYR A 117 7.78 6.06 -11.49
N ARG A 118 6.44 6.08 -11.49
CA ARG A 118 5.63 5.40 -12.52
C ARG A 118 5.83 5.96 -13.93
N ARG A 119 6.17 7.25 -14.05
CA ARG A 119 6.41 7.89 -15.34
C ARG A 119 7.77 7.50 -15.94
N HIS A 120 8.80 7.43 -15.10
CA HIS A 120 10.19 7.34 -15.56
C HIS A 120 10.82 5.96 -15.39
N ILE A 121 10.29 5.11 -14.50
CA ILE A 121 10.90 3.84 -14.13
C ILE A 121 10.08 2.67 -14.68
N PRO A 122 10.56 1.96 -15.72
CA PRO A 122 9.89 0.80 -16.29
C PRO A 122 10.23 -0.46 -15.48
N ALA A 123 9.79 -0.51 -14.22
CA ALA A 123 10.00 -1.67 -13.35
C ALA A 123 9.07 -2.84 -13.75
N GLU A 124 9.58 -4.07 -13.66
CA GLU A 124 8.80 -5.28 -13.89
C GLU A 124 7.85 -5.60 -12.73
N VAL A 125 6.72 -6.19 -13.08
CA VAL A 125 5.73 -6.68 -12.12
C VAL A 125 6.20 -8.02 -11.54
N LEU A 126 6.78 -7.99 -10.33
CA LEU A 126 7.13 -9.19 -9.58
C LEU A 126 5.99 -9.60 -8.64
N ARG A 127 5.13 -10.51 -9.13
CA ARG A 127 3.95 -11.03 -8.41
C ARG A 127 4.32 -11.61 -7.05
N PHE A 128 3.61 -11.18 -6.01
CA PHE A 128 3.80 -11.59 -4.61
C PHE A 128 5.22 -11.40 -4.05
N ARG A 129 6.08 -10.63 -4.75
CA ARG A 129 7.39 -10.19 -4.28
C ARG A 129 7.38 -8.69 -4.02
N THR A 130 6.93 -7.91 -5.00
CA THR A 130 6.81 -6.45 -4.91
C THR A 130 5.39 -5.97 -5.23
N HIS A 131 4.58 -6.82 -5.88
CA HIS A 131 3.23 -6.48 -6.32
C HIS A 131 2.19 -7.44 -5.76
N LEU A 132 1.01 -6.90 -5.42
CA LEU A 132 -0.19 -7.68 -5.09
C LEU A 132 -1.27 -7.51 -6.16
N PRO A 133 -2.09 -8.55 -6.39
CA PRO A 133 -3.20 -8.45 -7.33
C PRO A 133 -4.30 -7.58 -6.74
N ARG A 134 -4.83 -6.68 -7.56
CA ARG A 134 -6.03 -5.90 -7.27
C ARG A 134 -7.26 -6.64 -7.78
N TYR A 135 -8.20 -6.89 -6.89
CA TYR A 135 -9.49 -7.50 -7.22
C TYR A 135 -10.65 -6.58 -6.84
N SER A 136 -11.76 -6.71 -7.55
CA SER A 136 -13.06 -6.27 -7.04
C SER A 136 -13.43 -7.07 -5.79
N LEU A 137 -14.26 -6.51 -4.91
CA LEU A 137 -14.68 -7.20 -3.68
C LEU A 137 -15.46 -8.48 -3.97
N ALA A 138 -16.23 -8.50 -5.07
CA ALA A 138 -16.94 -9.68 -5.56
C ALA A 138 -15.98 -10.83 -5.88
N VAL A 139 -14.93 -10.55 -6.66
CA VAL A 139 -13.89 -11.53 -7.00
C VAL A 139 -13.10 -11.94 -5.76
N ALA A 140 -12.80 -10.98 -4.88
CA ALA A 140 -12.09 -11.23 -3.64
C ALA A 140 -12.84 -12.21 -2.72
N ALA A 141 -14.17 -12.25 -2.72
CA ALA A 141 -14.94 -13.13 -1.86
C ALA A 141 -15.52 -14.38 -2.54
N GLY A 142 -15.24 -14.57 -3.83
CA GLY A 142 -15.61 -15.78 -4.53
C GLY A 142 -14.86 -17.01 -3.99
N PRO A 143 -15.41 -18.23 -4.16
CA PRO A 143 -14.64 -19.44 -3.97
C PRO A 143 -13.46 -19.38 -4.93
N PHE A 144 -12.25 -19.45 -4.39
CA PHE A 144 -11.07 -19.69 -5.20
C PHE A 144 -11.24 -21.10 -5.77
N LEU A 145 -11.77 -21.21 -6.99
CA LEU A 145 -11.97 -22.47 -7.69
C LEU A 145 -10.61 -22.97 -8.13
N ALA A 146 -9.94 -23.71 -7.24
CA ALA A 146 -8.74 -24.54 -7.46
C ALA A 146 -7.46 -23.88 -8.02
N ASN A 147 -7.52 -22.82 -8.82
CA ASN A 147 -6.37 -22.22 -9.51
C ASN A 147 -6.39 -20.67 -9.44
N PRO A 148 -5.36 -20.04 -8.85
CA PRO A 148 -5.18 -18.59 -8.87
C PRO A 148 -5.13 -17.98 -10.27
N GLU A 149 -4.67 -18.75 -11.26
CA GLU A 149 -4.47 -18.28 -12.63
C GLU A 149 -5.79 -18.02 -13.39
N ASP A 150 -6.89 -18.63 -12.95
CA ASP A 150 -8.20 -18.50 -13.58
C ASP A 150 -8.91 -17.18 -13.20
N ILE A 151 -8.39 -16.46 -12.20
CA ILE A 151 -8.95 -15.18 -11.73
C ILE A 151 -8.10 -14.04 -12.29
N GLN A 152 -8.68 -13.28 -13.22
CA GLN A 152 -8.02 -12.11 -13.80
C GLN A 152 -8.02 -10.96 -12.79
N ALA A 153 -6.83 -10.57 -12.34
CA ALA A 153 -6.64 -9.34 -11.58
C ALA A 153 -6.94 -8.12 -12.47
N GLU A 154 -7.55 -7.09 -11.90
CA GLU A 154 -7.75 -5.81 -12.59
C GLU A 154 -6.40 -5.15 -12.90
N GLU A 155 -5.49 -5.24 -11.95
CA GLU A 155 -4.17 -4.62 -11.96
C GLU A 155 -3.25 -5.35 -10.97
N TRP A 156 -1.94 -5.25 -11.16
CA TRP A 156 -0.95 -5.61 -10.14
C TRP A 156 -0.36 -4.34 -9.56
N LEU A 157 -0.59 -4.12 -8.27
CA LEU A 157 -0.19 -2.91 -7.58
C LEU A 157 1.09 -3.14 -6.81
N GLU A 158 2.08 -2.28 -7.05
CA GLU A 158 3.30 -2.26 -6.26
C GLU A 158 3.00 -1.88 -4.80
N THR A 159 3.50 -2.64 -3.84
CA THR A 159 3.29 -2.41 -2.40
C THR A 159 4.54 -1.85 -1.72
N PRO A 160 4.41 -1.16 -0.57
CA PRO A 160 5.55 -0.73 0.24
C PRO A 160 6.54 -1.87 0.55
N PRO A 161 7.86 -1.58 0.62
CA PRO A 161 8.90 -2.60 0.82
C PRO A 161 8.88 -3.25 2.21
N ASP A 162 8.33 -2.57 3.22
CA ASP A 162 8.17 -3.09 4.58
C ASP A 162 7.04 -4.14 4.69
N LEU A 163 6.23 -4.32 3.64
CA LEU A 163 5.16 -5.30 3.63
C LEU A 163 5.64 -6.65 3.09
N ARG A 164 5.73 -7.65 3.99
CA ARG A 164 5.96 -9.03 3.58
C ARG A 164 4.75 -9.58 2.83
N LEU A 165 4.96 -9.93 1.57
CA LEU A 165 3.92 -10.45 0.68
C LEU A 165 3.85 -11.99 0.69
N ASP A 166 2.66 -12.50 0.39
CA ASP A 166 2.41 -13.90 0.05
C ASP A 166 1.13 -14.04 -0.79
N GLU A 167 0.88 -15.25 -1.28
CA GLU A 167 -0.19 -15.57 -2.23
C GLU A 167 -1.61 -15.44 -1.63
N ASP A 168 -1.73 -15.38 -0.30
CA ASP A 168 -3.01 -15.16 0.37
C ASP A 168 -3.39 -13.67 0.43
N MET A 169 -2.50 -12.78 0.00
CA MET A 169 -2.74 -11.34 0.01
C MET A 169 -3.31 -10.79 -1.30
N PHE A 170 -4.15 -9.77 -1.18
CA PHE A 170 -4.72 -9.04 -2.33
C PHE A 170 -5.05 -7.60 -1.95
N VAL A 171 -5.26 -6.75 -2.96
CA VAL A 171 -5.71 -5.37 -2.80
C VAL A 171 -7.16 -5.23 -3.22
N ALA A 172 -7.96 -4.51 -2.44
CA ALA A 172 -9.29 -4.09 -2.85
C ALA A 172 -9.54 -2.63 -2.44
N ARG A 173 -10.33 -1.91 -3.25
CA ARG A 173 -10.78 -0.56 -2.90
C ARG A 173 -11.95 -0.65 -1.92
N ILE A 174 -11.86 0.06 -0.81
CA ILE A 174 -12.94 0.19 0.17
C ILE A 174 -13.68 1.51 -0.05
N GLN A 175 -15.00 1.45 0.03
CA GLN A 175 -15.88 2.61 -0.06
C GLN A 175 -16.71 2.72 1.22
N GLY A 176 -16.94 3.95 1.66
CA GLY A 176 -17.69 4.30 2.85
C GLY A 176 -16.82 4.70 4.05
N HIS A 177 -17.45 5.39 5.00
CA HIS A 177 -16.76 6.08 6.09
C HIS A 177 -16.82 5.35 7.45
N SER A 178 -17.37 4.13 7.51
CA SER A 178 -17.61 3.44 8.78
C SER A 178 -16.34 3.05 9.56
N MET A 179 -15.19 3.05 8.88
CA MET A 179 -13.89 2.66 9.44
C MET A 179 -12.92 3.85 9.59
N GLU A 180 -13.40 5.07 9.39
CA GLU A 180 -12.63 6.28 9.61
C GLU A 180 -12.30 6.49 11.11
N PRO A 181 -11.16 7.14 11.43
CA PRO A 181 -10.17 7.68 10.49
C PRO A 181 -9.16 6.65 9.99
N LYS A 182 -9.21 5.40 10.47
CA LYS A 182 -8.18 4.38 10.18
C LYS A 182 -8.20 3.90 8.73
N ILE A 183 -9.38 3.80 8.13
CA ILE A 183 -9.56 3.47 6.71
C ILE A 183 -10.44 4.58 6.13
N PRO A 184 -9.84 5.59 5.47
CA PRO A 184 -10.57 6.61 4.72
C PRO A 184 -11.42 6.02 3.60
N ASP A 185 -12.47 6.75 3.22
CA ASP A 185 -13.24 6.42 2.02
C ASP A 185 -12.36 6.42 0.77
N GLY A 186 -12.58 5.43 -0.10
CA GLY A 186 -11.83 5.26 -1.35
C GLY A 186 -10.45 4.64 -1.21
N SER A 187 -9.99 4.31 0.00
CA SER A 187 -8.68 3.69 0.25
C SER A 187 -8.49 2.36 -0.49
N LEU A 188 -7.27 2.14 -0.98
CA LEU A 188 -6.82 0.81 -1.38
C LEU A 188 -6.30 0.09 -0.15
N CYS A 189 -6.86 -1.07 0.16
CA CYS A 189 -6.49 -1.82 1.35
C CYS A 189 -5.92 -3.17 0.96
N VAL A 190 -4.83 -3.55 1.61
CA VAL A 190 -4.28 -4.90 1.57
C VAL A 190 -5.09 -5.77 2.54
N PHE A 191 -5.52 -6.91 2.03
CA PHE A 191 -6.19 -7.95 2.79
C PHE A 191 -5.41 -9.24 2.70
N ARG A 192 -5.46 -10.04 3.77
CA ARG A 192 -4.92 -11.39 3.82
C ARG A 192 -6.06 -12.39 4.04
N ARG A 193 -6.16 -13.37 3.16
CA ARG A 193 -7.08 -14.51 3.31
C ARG A 193 -6.63 -15.42 4.46
N ASN A 194 -7.43 -16.45 4.72
CA ASN A 194 -7.06 -17.54 5.62
C ASN A 194 -6.61 -17.03 6.99
N VAL A 195 -7.48 -16.27 7.65
CA VAL A 195 -7.19 -15.64 8.94
C VAL A 195 -6.71 -16.69 9.96
N VAL A 196 -5.40 -16.73 10.22
CA VAL A 196 -4.79 -17.65 11.18
C VAL A 196 -4.96 -17.11 12.60
N GLY A 197 -5.33 -17.97 13.54
CA GLY A 197 -5.50 -17.61 14.95
C GLY A 197 -6.81 -16.87 15.24
N SER A 198 -6.86 -16.19 16.39
CA SER A 198 -8.06 -15.46 16.82
C SER A 198 -8.36 -14.29 15.89
N ARG A 199 -9.65 -14.10 15.56
CA ARG A 199 -10.17 -12.91 14.86
C ARG A 199 -10.43 -11.75 15.82
N ASN A 200 -10.46 -12.01 17.13
CA ASN A 200 -10.89 -11.03 18.13
C ASN A 200 -9.98 -9.79 18.14
N GLY A 201 -10.60 -8.62 18.02
CA GLY A 201 -9.94 -7.31 17.95
C GLY A 201 -9.43 -6.91 16.55
N ARG A 202 -9.42 -7.83 15.57
CA ARG A 202 -8.86 -7.60 14.23
C ARG A 202 -9.89 -6.94 13.32
N LEU A 203 -9.39 -6.22 12.32
CA LEU A 203 -10.22 -5.67 11.26
C LEU A 203 -10.40 -6.74 10.18
N VAL A 204 -11.63 -7.01 9.79
CA VAL A 204 -11.97 -8.08 8.84
C VAL A 204 -12.88 -7.57 7.75
N LEU A 205 -12.69 -8.09 6.54
CA LEU A 205 -13.62 -7.97 5.43
C LEU A 205 -14.72 -9.02 5.60
N VAL A 206 -15.96 -8.57 5.67
CA VAL A 206 -17.15 -9.40 5.86
C VAL A 206 -18.05 -9.25 4.63
N ARG A 207 -18.54 -10.39 4.14
CA ARG A 207 -19.57 -10.49 3.12
C ARG A 207 -20.92 -10.75 3.78
N ASN A 208 -21.98 -10.09 3.33
CA ASN A 208 -23.37 -10.40 3.68
C ASN A 208 -24.11 -10.96 2.45
N SER A 209 -24.42 -12.25 2.43
CA SER A 209 -25.06 -12.92 1.29
C SER A 209 -26.48 -12.43 0.97
N GLU A 210 -27.15 -11.76 1.91
CA GLU A 210 -28.50 -11.20 1.71
C GLU A 210 -28.49 -9.84 0.99
N LEU A 211 -27.33 -9.18 0.92
CA LEU A 211 -27.17 -7.91 0.24
C LEU A 211 -26.64 -8.10 -1.17
N ALA A 212 -27.04 -7.22 -2.08
CA ALA A 212 -26.55 -7.18 -3.47
C ALA A 212 -25.50 -6.07 -3.67
N ASP A 213 -24.75 -6.20 -4.76
CA ASP A 213 -23.82 -5.20 -5.28
C ASP A 213 -22.76 -4.75 -4.24
N ASP A 214 -22.40 -3.47 -4.24
CA ASP A 214 -21.32 -2.91 -3.41
C ASP A 214 -21.63 -2.93 -1.91
N ASN A 215 -22.91 -3.01 -1.53
CA ASN A 215 -23.32 -3.11 -0.12
C ASN A 215 -23.11 -4.51 0.46
N GLN A 216 -22.77 -5.50 -0.38
CA GLN A 216 -22.51 -6.86 0.05
C GLN A 216 -21.26 -6.98 0.93
N TYR A 217 -20.35 -6.01 0.90
CA TYR A 217 -19.05 -6.08 1.56
C TYR A 217 -18.85 -4.93 2.55
N THR A 218 -18.34 -5.25 3.73
CA THR A 218 -17.97 -4.24 4.73
C THR A 218 -16.71 -4.64 5.47
N VAL A 219 -15.88 -3.65 5.82
CA VAL A 219 -14.81 -3.84 6.80
C VAL A 219 -15.35 -3.48 8.18
N LYS A 220 -15.09 -4.32 9.19
CA LYS A 220 -15.48 -4.11 10.60
C LYS A 220 -14.42 -4.65 11.53
N ARG A 221 -14.38 -4.15 12.77
CA ARG A 221 -13.61 -4.81 13.83
C ARG A 221 -14.42 -6.00 14.35
N TYR A 222 -13.82 -7.18 14.31
CA TYR A 222 -14.41 -8.40 14.82
C TYR A 222 -14.18 -8.48 16.33
N ARG A 223 -15.26 -8.61 17.12
CA ARG A 223 -15.19 -8.83 18.56
C ARG A 223 -16.01 -10.04 18.95
N SER A 224 -15.41 -11.00 19.64
CA SER A 224 -16.12 -12.16 20.18
C SER A 224 -16.12 -12.08 21.70
N GLU A 225 -17.31 -12.14 22.28
CA GLU A 225 -17.53 -12.17 23.73
C GLU A 225 -18.15 -13.52 24.10
N LYS A 226 -17.58 -14.17 25.13
CA LYS A 226 -18.16 -15.38 25.71
C LYS A 226 -19.07 -14.95 26.85
N GLN A 227 -20.34 -15.26 26.75
CA GLN A 227 -21.32 -15.04 27.80
C GLN A 227 -21.73 -16.40 28.38
N VAL A 228 -21.83 -16.50 29.70
CA VAL A 228 -22.39 -17.67 30.36
C VAL A 228 -23.89 -17.43 30.48
N SER A 229 -24.71 -18.32 29.91
CA SER A 229 -26.15 -18.28 30.05
C SER A 229 -26.57 -18.61 31.49
N GLU A 230 -27.82 -18.33 31.84
CA GLU A 230 -28.36 -18.66 33.18
C GLU A 230 -28.27 -20.17 33.49
N ASP A 231 -28.29 -21.00 32.46
CA ASP A 231 -28.16 -22.47 32.54
C ASP A 231 -26.70 -22.95 32.54
N GLY A 232 -25.72 -22.04 32.57
CA GLY A 232 -24.28 -22.35 32.64
C GLY A 232 -23.63 -22.69 31.29
N PHE A 233 -24.35 -22.56 30.17
CA PHE A 233 -23.78 -22.78 28.84
C PHE A 233 -22.99 -21.55 28.37
N LEU A 234 -21.84 -21.77 27.72
CA LEU A 234 -21.05 -20.70 27.10
C LEU A 234 -21.64 -20.37 25.73
N GLN A 235 -22.29 -19.22 25.60
CA GLN A 235 -22.72 -18.65 24.33
C GLN A 235 -21.68 -17.64 23.84
N SER A 236 -21.20 -17.81 22.61
CA SER A 236 -20.36 -16.79 21.95
C SER A 236 -21.24 -15.80 21.21
N ARG A 237 -21.06 -14.50 21.47
CA ARG A 237 -21.64 -13.40 20.70
C ARG A 237 -20.54 -12.74 19.88
N ILE A 238 -20.75 -12.62 18.58
CA ILE A 238 -19.86 -11.86 17.70
C ILE A 238 -20.47 -10.48 17.48
N ARG A 239 -19.67 -9.44 17.68
CA ARG A 239 -20.00 -8.06 17.37
C ARG A 239 -19.08 -7.54 16.27
N LEU A 240 -19.67 -6.95 15.25
CA LEU A 240 -18.98 -6.23 14.19
C LEU A 240 -19.03 -4.73 14.48
N GLU A 241 -17.89 -4.18 14.88
CA GLU A 241 -17.77 -2.79 15.33
C GLU A 241 -17.27 -1.87 14.21
N SER A 242 -18.00 -0.76 13.98
CA SER A 242 -17.52 0.38 13.21
C SER A 242 -16.51 1.17 14.04
N LEU A 243 -15.44 1.68 13.42
CA LEU A 243 -14.49 2.57 14.12
C LEU A 243 -14.98 4.01 14.17
N ASN A 244 -15.77 4.40 13.17
CA ASN A 244 -16.42 5.70 13.13
C ASN A 244 -17.72 5.65 13.97
N PRO A 245 -17.82 6.42 15.08
CA PRO A 245 -18.99 6.41 15.96
C PRO A 245 -20.30 6.87 15.31
N ALA A 246 -20.23 7.56 14.16
CA ALA A 246 -21.40 7.96 13.40
C ALA A 246 -22.08 6.77 12.68
N TYR A 247 -21.45 5.60 12.65
CA TYR A 247 -21.93 4.40 11.98
C TYR A 247 -22.29 3.30 12.98
N PRO A 248 -23.38 2.55 12.74
CA PRO A 248 -23.80 1.51 13.65
C PRO A 248 -22.78 0.37 13.73
N SER A 249 -22.77 -0.26 14.90
CA SER A 249 -22.14 -1.56 15.13
C SER A 249 -23.25 -2.55 15.42
N TRP A 250 -23.12 -3.79 14.96
CA TRP A 250 -24.18 -4.78 15.08
C TRP A 250 -23.62 -6.13 15.48
N ASP A 251 -24.51 -6.96 16.04
CA ASP A 251 -24.18 -8.34 16.37
C ASP A 251 -24.46 -9.23 15.18
N LEU A 252 -23.57 -10.20 15.03
CA LEU A 252 -23.61 -11.19 13.97
C LEU A 252 -24.37 -12.39 14.54
N ASP A 253 -25.49 -12.72 13.91
CA ASP A 253 -26.20 -13.95 14.21
C ASP A 253 -25.52 -15.11 13.45
N GLU A 254 -24.82 -15.97 14.19
CA GLU A 254 -24.13 -17.12 13.60
C GLU A 254 -25.11 -18.15 13.03
N GLU A 255 -26.34 -18.22 13.55
CA GLU A 255 -27.35 -19.20 13.12
C GLU A 255 -27.90 -18.88 11.73
N GLU A 256 -27.91 -17.60 11.34
CA GLU A 256 -28.41 -17.15 10.04
C GLU A 256 -27.46 -17.47 8.88
N GLY A 257 -26.17 -17.75 9.14
CA GLY A 257 -25.18 -18.13 8.13
C GLY A 257 -24.92 -17.10 7.01
N LYS A 258 -25.55 -15.91 7.09
CA LYS A 258 -25.50 -14.90 6.03
C LYS A 258 -24.21 -14.10 5.97
N TYR A 259 -23.48 -14.02 7.08
CA TYR A 259 -22.22 -13.31 7.16
C TYR A 259 -21.03 -14.25 7.04
N GLN A 260 -20.12 -13.92 6.14
CA GLN A 260 -18.87 -14.66 5.94
C GLN A 260 -17.68 -13.72 6.12
N VAL A 261 -16.76 -14.08 7.02
CA VAL A 261 -15.45 -13.42 7.09
C VAL A 261 -14.61 -13.89 5.90
N VAL A 262 -14.25 -12.96 5.01
CA VAL A 262 -13.53 -13.24 3.77
C VAL A 262 -12.01 -13.15 3.98
N ALA A 263 -11.56 -12.10 4.66
CA ALA A 263 -10.15 -11.80 4.84
C ALA A 263 -9.92 -10.89 6.05
N GLU A 264 -8.70 -10.86 6.56
CA GLU A 264 -8.21 -9.84 7.49
C GLU A 264 -7.73 -8.61 6.71
N PHE A 265 -8.01 -7.42 7.23
CA PHE A 265 -7.33 -6.19 6.83
C PHE A 265 -5.89 -6.13 7.38
N VAL A 266 -4.93 -5.86 6.49
CA VAL A 266 -3.51 -5.72 6.83
C VAL A 266 -3.13 -4.24 6.93
N ARG A 267 -3.30 -3.46 5.86
CA ARG A 267 -2.98 -2.02 5.82
C ARG A 267 -3.70 -1.26 4.71
N VAL A 268 -3.70 0.07 4.80
CA VAL A 268 -3.99 0.96 3.66
C VAL A 268 -2.72 1.12 2.82
N LEU A 269 -2.87 1.17 1.50
CA LEU A 269 -1.85 1.61 0.54
C LEU A 269 -2.11 3.10 0.25
N ASP A 270 -1.14 3.94 0.57
CA ASP A 270 -1.17 5.39 0.32
C ASP A 270 -0.73 5.73 -1.11
#